data_AF-A0A8J6N425-F1
#
_entry.id   AF-A0A8J6N425-F1
#
_cell.length_a   1.000
_cell.length_b   1.000
_cell.length_c   1.000
_cell.angle_alpha   90.00
_cell.angle_beta   90.00
_cell.angle_gamma   90.00
#
_symmetry.space_group_name_H-M   'P 1'
#
loop_
_entity.id
_entity.type
_entity.pdbx_description
1 polymer ?
#
loop_
_entity_poly.entity_id
_entity_poly.type
_entity_poly.pdbx_seq_one_letter_code
_entity_poly.pdbx_strand_id
1 'polypeptide(L)'
;MVNKPLQLVDFINFDGILTPGLIPIGSAADTIGLSIDEKAAVFDAESFKHINFVFFRRFSDGRSSQILAYVVDNSDERLDEKALAELHLQVWLHGTAPLLYIAWPSRIDVLTCARGPDFWKADKQECQYNPAQKIEAGK
;
A
#
# COMPACT_ATOMS: atom_id res chain seq x y z
N MET A 1 6.34 -13.48 -13.29
CA MET A 1 6.36 -14.45 -12.18
C MET A 1 5.21 -14.05 -11.26
N VAL A 2 4.27 -14.94 -10.97
CA VAL A 2 3.04 -14.57 -10.24
C VAL A 2 3.38 -14.20 -8.80
N ASN A 3 2.85 -13.07 -8.34
CA ASN A 3 3.23 -12.40 -7.12
C ASN A 3 2.59 -13.07 -5.89
N LYS A 4 3.15 -14.22 -5.49
CA LYS A 4 2.59 -15.10 -4.44
C LYS A 4 2.17 -14.36 -3.17
N PRO A 5 2.89 -13.34 -2.67
CA PRO A 5 2.48 -12.64 -1.46
C PRO A 5 1.16 -11.88 -1.59
N LEU A 6 0.93 -11.20 -2.73
CA LEU A 6 -0.32 -10.48 -2.95
C LEU A 6 -1.51 -11.43 -3.13
N GLN A 7 -1.27 -12.70 -3.45
CA GLN A 7 -2.33 -13.72 -3.46
C GLN A 7 -2.81 -14.09 -2.05
N LEU A 8 -1.99 -13.90 -1.01
CA LEU A 8 -2.31 -14.32 0.37
C LEU A 8 -3.38 -13.46 1.04
N VAL A 9 -3.56 -12.22 0.58
CA VAL A 9 -4.59 -11.28 1.05
C VAL A 9 -5.64 -11.02 -0.02
N ASP A 10 -5.74 -11.93 -0.99
CA ASP A 10 -6.66 -11.81 -2.11
C ASP A 10 -6.52 -10.44 -2.80
N PHE A 11 -5.30 -9.91 -2.97
CA PHE A 11 -5.06 -8.74 -3.81
C PHE A 11 -4.85 -9.13 -5.28
N ILE A 12 -4.36 -10.35 -5.50
CA ILE A 12 -4.26 -10.97 -6.81
C ILE A 12 -4.87 -12.37 -6.72
N ASN A 13 -5.88 -12.64 -7.54
CA ASN A 13 -6.48 -13.97 -7.61
C ASN A 13 -5.50 -14.99 -8.23
N PHE A 14 -5.81 -16.29 -8.12
CA PHE A 14 -5.00 -17.36 -8.72
C PHE A 14 -4.81 -17.21 -10.23
N ASP A 15 -5.75 -16.57 -10.91
CA ASP A 15 -5.71 -16.28 -12.35
C ASP A 15 -4.87 -15.04 -12.71
N GLY A 16 -4.24 -14.39 -11.72
CA GLY A 16 -3.47 -13.16 -11.92
C GLY A 16 -4.32 -11.89 -12.03
N ILE A 17 -5.63 -12.01 -11.85
CA ILE A 17 -6.57 -10.89 -11.87
C ILE A 17 -6.44 -10.10 -10.57
N LEU A 18 -6.21 -8.79 -10.67
CA LEU A 18 -6.19 -7.89 -9.52
C LEU A 18 -7.57 -7.79 -8.90
N THR A 19 -7.59 -7.72 -7.58
CA THR A 19 -8.84 -7.53 -6.84
C THR A 19 -9.48 -6.19 -7.17
N PRO A 20 -10.82 -6.14 -7.31
CA PRO A 20 -11.52 -4.90 -7.63
C PRO A 20 -11.12 -3.77 -6.67
N GLY A 21 -10.70 -2.64 -7.25
CA GLY A 21 -10.23 -1.48 -6.49
C GLY A 21 -8.72 -1.45 -6.27
N LEU A 22 -7.97 -2.51 -6.56
CA LEU A 22 -6.50 -2.49 -6.54
C LEU A 22 -5.98 -2.01 -7.89
N ILE A 23 -5.40 -0.81 -7.90
CA ILE A 23 -4.95 -0.14 -9.11
C ILE A 23 -3.42 -0.02 -9.09
N PRO A 24 -2.71 -0.57 -10.09
CA PRO A 24 -1.27 -0.39 -10.21
C PRO A 24 -0.92 1.07 -10.54
N ILE A 25 0.24 1.51 -10.06
CA ILE A 25 0.77 2.85 -10.37
C ILE A 25 1.92 2.76 -11.39
N GLY A 26 2.14 3.84 -12.16
CA GLY A 26 3.28 3.95 -13.07
C GLY A 26 3.01 3.61 -14.53
N SER A 27 1.75 3.40 -14.93
CA SER A 27 1.37 3.31 -16.34
C SER A 27 0.03 4.02 -16.59
N ALA A 28 0.02 4.91 -17.59
CA ALA A 28 -1.19 5.61 -17.99
C ALA A 28 -2.31 4.65 -18.45
N ALA A 29 -1.95 3.47 -18.97
CA ALA A 29 -2.91 2.44 -19.38
C ALA A 29 -3.75 1.93 -18.19
N ASP A 30 -3.17 1.90 -17.00
CA ASP A 30 -3.82 1.40 -15.77
C ASP A 30 -4.83 2.39 -15.20
N THR A 31 -4.81 3.63 -15.70
CA THR A 31 -5.75 4.69 -15.32
C THR A 31 -6.94 4.83 -16.28
N ILE A 32 -6.97 4.05 -17.37
CA ILE A 32 -8.05 4.06 -18.34
C ILE A 32 -9.32 3.51 -17.68
N GLY A 33 -10.41 4.30 -17.72
CA GLY A 33 -11.69 3.93 -17.12
C GLY A 33 -11.85 4.26 -15.63
N LEU A 34 -10.81 4.77 -14.97
CA LEU A 34 -10.93 5.29 -13.62
C LEU A 34 -11.72 6.61 -13.58
N SER A 35 -12.44 6.84 -12.48
CA SER A 35 -13.07 8.11 -12.19
C SER A 35 -12.01 9.20 -11.93
N ILE A 36 -12.41 10.47 -11.96
CA ILE A 36 -11.48 11.60 -11.81
C ILE A 36 -10.80 11.58 -10.43
N ASP A 37 -11.53 11.22 -9.38
CA ASP A 37 -11.01 11.09 -8.02
C ASP A 37 -9.97 9.97 -7.91
N GLU A 38 -10.22 8.81 -8.52
CA GLU A 38 -9.24 7.70 -8.53
C GLU A 38 -7.98 8.06 -9.33
N LYS A 39 -8.13 8.77 -10.47
CA LYS A 39 -6.98 9.26 -11.25
C LYS A 39 -6.12 10.24 -10.46
N ALA A 40 -6.76 11.18 -9.74
CA ALA A 40 -6.06 12.14 -8.91
C ALA A 40 -5.30 11.44 -7.77
N ALA A 41 -5.93 10.46 -7.12
CA ALA A 41 -5.31 9.66 -6.07
C ALA A 41 -4.14 8.80 -6.57
N VAL A 42 -4.25 8.18 -7.75
CA VAL A 42 -3.14 7.43 -8.37
C VAL A 42 -1.98 8.36 -8.72
N PHE A 43 -2.27 9.53 -9.30
CA PHE A 43 -1.25 10.53 -9.62
C PHE A 43 -0.53 11.04 -8.36
N ASP A 44 -1.26 11.27 -7.26
CA ASP A 44 -0.67 11.62 -5.97
C ASP A 44 0.24 10.51 -5.42
N ALA A 45 -0.20 9.25 -5.53
CA ALA A 45 0.56 8.09 -5.09
C ALA A 45 1.88 7.91 -5.85
N GLU A 46 1.96 8.34 -7.11
CA GLU A 46 3.19 8.32 -7.92
C GLU A 46 4.31 9.22 -7.35
N SER A 47 3.97 10.17 -6.46
CA SER A 47 4.98 11.01 -5.78
C SER A 47 5.81 10.24 -4.74
N PHE A 48 5.30 9.11 -4.23
CA PHE A 48 6.00 8.29 -3.26
C PHE A 48 6.86 7.24 -3.97
N LYS A 49 8.08 7.07 -3.47
CA LYS A 49 8.93 5.97 -3.93
C LYS A 49 8.38 4.65 -3.38
N HIS A 50 8.43 3.61 -4.19
CA HIS A 50 8.16 2.21 -3.83
C HIS A 50 6.69 1.80 -3.64
N ILE A 51 5.72 2.71 -3.72
CA ILE A 51 4.32 2.29 -3.83
C ILE A 51 4.14 1.59 -5.18
N ASN A 52 3.45 0.46 -5.18
CA ASN A 52 3.17 -0.30 -6.39
C ASN A 52 1.69 -0.23 -6.77
N PHE A 53 0.80 -0.11 -5.77
CA PHE A 53 -0.64 -0.05 -6.00
C PHE A 53 -1.34 0.91 -5.02
N VAL A 54 -2.47 1.44 -5.46
CA VAL A 54 -3.48 2.09 -4.62
C VAL A 54 -4.67 1.16 -4.50
N PHE A 55 -5.08 0.84 -3.27
CA PHE A 55 -6.28 0.05 -3.02
C PHE A 55 -7.43 0.97 -2.61
N PHE A 56 -8.48 1.00 -3.43
CA PHE A 56 -9.65 1.83 -3.23
C PHE A 56 -10.81 1.07 -2.59
N ARG A 57 -11.47 1.73 -1.65
CA ARG A 57 -12.85 1.43 -1.29
C ARG A 57 -13.78 2.23 -2.21
N ARG A 58 -14.55 1.51 -3.02
CA ARG A 58 -15.57 2.07 -3.92
C ARG A 58 -16.95 2.03 -3.26
N PHE A 59 -17.80 3.01 -3.57
CA PHE A 59 -19.16 3.09 -3.07
C PHE A 59 -20.17 3.06 -4.21
N SER A 60 -21.27 2.32 -4.04
CA SER A 60 -22.35 2.23 -5.03
C SER A 60 -23.40 3.35 -4.91
N ASP A 61 -23.26 4.22 -3.91
CA ASP A 61 -24.21 5.28 -3.57
C ASP A 61 -23.83 6.66 -4.18
N GLY A 62 -22.89 6.67 -5.11
CA GLY A 62 -22.44 7.88 -5.81
C GLY A 62 -21.37 8.69 -5.06
N ARG A 63 -20.92 8.25 -3.89
CA ARG A 63 -19.73 8.83 -3.25
C ARG A 63 -18.46 8.51 -4.03
N SER A 64 -17.50 9.43 -3.97
CA SER A 64 -16.14 9.22 -4.48
C SER A 64 -15.47 8.03 -3.80
N SER A 65 -14.62 7.35 -4.56
CA SER A 65 -13.75 6.31 -4.03
C SER A 65 -12.82 6.88 -2.98
N GLN A 66 -12.47 6.07 -2.00
CA GLN A 66 -11.52 6.44 -0.95
C GLN A 66 -10.33 5.50 -0.98
N ILE A 67 -9.13 6.04 -0.77
CA ILE A 67 -7.94 5.23 -0.59
C ILE A 67 -8.10 4.45 0.72
N LEU A 68 -8.19 3.13 0.62
CA LEU A 68 -8.17 2.25 1.77
C LEU A 68 -6.73 2.00 2.22
N ALA A 69 -5.82 1.79 1.26
CA ALA A 69 -4.41 1.60 1.54
C ALA A 69 -3.53 1.86 0.32
N TYR A 70 -2.26 2.12 0.58
CA TYR A 70 -1.19 1.92 -0.39
C TYR A 70 -0.60 0.52 -0.22
N VAL A 71 -0.14 -0.07 -1.32
CA VAL A 71 0.46 -1.42 -1.32
C VAL A 71 1.86 -1.34 -1.92
N VAL A 72 2.82 -1.87 -1.19
CA VAL A 72 4.21 -2.08 -1.60
C VAL A 72 4.41 -3.56 -1.81
N ASP A 73 4.81 -3.93 -3.02
CA ASP A 73 5.24 -5.27 -3.34
C ASP A 73 6.73 -5.41 -3.06
N ASN A 74 7.07 -5.94 -1.88
CA ASN A 74 8.45 -6.25 -1.46
C ASN A 74 8.70 -7.76 -1.48
N SER A 75 8.02 -8.49 -2.38
CA SER A 75 8.12 -9.96 -2.50
C SER A 75 9.49 -10.46 -2.99
N ASP A 76 10.32 -9.55 -3.49
CA ASP A 76 11.71 -9.76 -3.87
C ASP A 76 12.71 -9.32 -2.79
N GLU A 77 12.21 -8.86 -1.63
CA GLU A 77 12.98 -8.31 -0.51
C GLU A 77 13.95 -7.18 -0.92
N ARG A 78 13.60 -6.40 -1.95
CA ARG A 78 14.47 -5.30 -2.42
C ARG A 78 14.56 -4.12 -1.45
N LEU A 79 13.60 -3.99 -0.53
CA LEU A 79 13.55 -2.95 0.49
C LEU A 79 13.80 -3.57 1.87
N ASP A 80 14.69 -2.93 2.62
CA ASP A 80 14.87 -3.24 4.04
C ASP A 80 13.82 -2.52 4.90
N GLU A 81 13.74 -2.94 6.16
CA GLU A 81 12.82 -2.36 7.13
C GLU A 81 13.04 -0.85 7.34
N LYS A 82 14.28 -0.37 7.17
CA LYS A 82 14.60 1.06 7.31
C LYS A 82 13.96 1.89 6.19
N ALA A 83 14.14 1.48 4.93
CA ALA A 83 13.53 2.13 3.78
C ALA A 83 11.99 2.13 3.89
N LEU A 84 11.42 1.03 4.37
CA LEU A 84 9.98 0.92 4.59
C LEU A 84 9.47 1.81 5.74
N ALA A 85 10.24 1.98 6.81
CA ALA A 85 9.91 2.89 7.91
C ALA A 85 9.97 4.37 7.46
N GLU A 86 10.94 4.72 6.60
CA GLU A 86 11.01 6.05 6.00
C GLU A 86 9.81 6.33 5.07
N LEU A 87 9.42 5.34 4.25
CA LEU A 87 8.21 5.43 3.43
C LEU A 87 6.96 5.58 4.31
N HIS A 88 6.84 4.81 5.38
CA HIS A 88 5.72 4.91 6.32
C HIS A 88 5.62 6.32 6.92
N LEU A 89 6.74 6.92 7.32
CA LEU A 89 6.75 8.31 7.78
C LEU A 89 6.29 9.29 6.70
N GLN A 90 6.74 9.14 5.46
CA GLN A 90 6.32 10.00 4.34
C GLN A 90 4.80 9.93 4.12
N VAL A 91 4.24 8.72 4.07
CA VAL A 91 2.80 8.52 3.89
C VAL A 91 2.02 9.06 5.09
N TRP A 92 2.52 8.86 6.31
CA TRP A 92 1.90 9.39 7.54
C TRP A 92 1.87 10.92 7.56
N LEU A 93 2.99 11.57 7.22
CA LEU A 93 3.07 13.04 7.14
C LEU A 93 2.15 13.61 6.05
N HIS A 94 1.99 12.88 4.94
CA HIS A 94 1.14 13.30 3.84
C HIS A 94 -0.36 13.12 4.14
N GLY A 95 -0.72 12.13 4.96
CA GLY A 95 -2.07 11.93 5.46
C GLY A 95 -3.09 11.43 4.43
N THR A 96 -2.64 10.89 3.28
CA THR A 96 -3.54 10.49 2.18
C THR A 96 -4.07 9.06 2.27
N ALA A 97 -3.30 8.14 2.82
CA ALA A 97 -3.72 6.74 2.99
C ALA A 97 -3.72 6.36 4.47
N PRO A 98 -4.77 5.72 5.00
CA PRO A 98 -4.82 5.34 6.42
C PRO A 98 -3.98 4.09 6.73
N LEU A 99 -3.62 3.30 5.71
CA LEU A 99 -2.88 2.05 5.83
C LEU A 99 -1.82 1.92 4.72
N LEU A 100 -0.75 1.20 5.03
CA LEU A 100 0.27 0.76 4.09
C LEU A 100 0.50 -0.75 4.24
N TYR A 101 0.22 -1.52 3.19
CA TYR A 101 0.47 -2.96 3.14
C TYR A 101 1.83 -3.23 2.51
N ILE A 102 2.67 -3.98 3.21
CA ILE A 102 3.96 -4.43 2.71
C ILE A 102 3.89 -5.93 2.47
N ALA A 103 3.95 -6.33 1.21
CA ALA A 103 3.99 -7.74 0.83
C ALA A 103 5.43 -8.25 0.88
N TRP A 104 5.77 -9.09 1.85
CA TRP A 104 7.03 -9.81 1.95
C TRP A 104 6.89 -11.22 1.35
N PRO A 105 7.98 -11.96 1.07
CA PRO A 105 7.86 -13.30 0.47
C PRO A 105 6.98 -14.27 1.26
N SER A 106 6.97 -14.17 2.58
CA SER A 106 6.27 -15.11 3.47
C SER A 106 5.21 -14.47 4.36
N ARG A 107 4.97 -13.17 4.27
CA ARG A 107 4.02 -12.47 5.14
C ARG A 107 3.55 -11.17 4.54
N ILE A 108 2.51 -10.60 5.14
CA ILE A 108 2.07 -9.24 4.87
C ILE A 108 2.10 -8.45 6.17
N ASP A 109 2.83 -7.35 6.13
CA ASP A 109 2.93 -6.42 7.25
C ASP A 109 2.00 -5.24 6.98
N VAL A 110 1.19 -4.87 7.98
CA VAL A 110 0.23 -3.77 7.92
C VAL A 110 0.73 -2.64 8.80
N LEU A 111 1.01 -1.50 8.19
CA LEU A 111 1.41 -0.27 8.86
C LEU A 111 0.20 0.68 8.90
N THR A 112 0.03 1.39 10.02
CA THR A 112 -1.08 2.31 10.22
C THR A 112 -0.62 3.76 10.16
N CYS A 113 -1.29 4.57 9.35
CA CYS A 113 -1.06 6.00 9.25
C CYS A 113 -2.15 6.82 9.96
N ALA A 114 -3.21 6.17 10.45
CA ALA A 114 -4.37 6.82 11.06
C ALA A 114 -4.26 6.98 12.59
N ARG A 115 -3.12 6.63 13.19
CA ARG A 115 -2.88 6.68 14.65
C ARG A 115 -1.69 7.58 14.96
N GLY A 116 -1.47 7.82 16.27
CA GLY A 116 -0.27 8.50 16.75
C GLY A 116 1.01 7.78 16.30
N PRO A 117 2.14 8.49 16.17
CA PRO A 117 3.33 7.97 15.50
C PRO A 117 4.17 7.10 16.45
N ASP A 118 3.65 5.93 16.81
CA ASP A 118 4.32 4.93 17.66
C ASP A 118 5.64 4.40 17.04
N PHE A 119 5.74 4.48 15.72
CA PHE A 119 6.91 4.17 14.91
C PHE A 119 7.97 5.31 14.85
N TRP A 120 7.63 6.53 15.28
CA TRP A 120 8.56 7.68 15.22
C TRP A 120 9.17 7.98 16.59
N LYS A 121 10.50 7.97 16.67
CA LYS A 121 11.26 8.39 17.83
C LYS A 121 11.73 9.83 17.63
N ALA A 122 10.89 10.78 18.06
CA ALA A 122 11.12 12.21 17.84
C ALA A 122 12.44 12.73 18.47
N ASP A 123 12.86 12.14 19.59
CA ASP A 123 14.12 12.43 20.27
C ASP A 123 15.35 12.06 19.44
N LYS A 124 15.24 10.99 18.63
CA LYS A 124 16.32 10.47 17.78
C LYS A 124 16.18 10.83 16.32
N GLN A 125 15.07 11.47 15.95
CA GLN A 125 14.65 11.69 14.57
C GLN A 125 14.71 10.40 13.73
N GLU A 126 14.27 9.28 14.33
CA GLU A 126 14.42 7.95 13.77
C GLU A 126 13.06 7.27 13.59
N CYS A 127 12.85 6.68 12.41
CA CYS A 127 11.70 5.83 12.12
C CYS A 127 12.05 4.39 12.45
N GLN A 128 11.17 3.68 13.14
CA GLN A 128 11.30 2.26 13.41
C GLN A 128 10.23 1.49 12.66
N TYR A 129 10.62 0.41 12.00
CA TYR A 129 9.67 -0.47 11.33
C TYR A 129 8.88 -1.25 12.39
N ASN A 130 7.61 -0.88 12.56
CA ASN A 130 6.75 -1.47 13.56
C ASN A 130 5.34 -1.71 13.01
N PRO A 131 5.13 -2.83 12.28
CA PRO A 131 3.82 -3.21 11.77
C PRO A 131 2.79 -3.32 12.89
N ALA A 132 1.63 -2.70 12.70
CA ALA A 132 0.49 -2.83 13.60
C ALA A 132 -0.09 -4.27 13.56
N GLN A 133 0.08 -4.96 12.44
CA GLN A 133 -0.26 -6.36 12.28
C GLN A 133 0.72 -7.03 11.31
N LYS A 134 1.04 -8.30 11.59
CA LYS A 134 1.74 -9.19 10.68
C LYS A 134 0.83 -10.37 10.37
N ILE A 135 0.66 -10.68 9.09
CA ILE A 135 -0.18 -11.75 8.59
C ILE A 135 0.73 -12.74 7.89
N GLU A 136 0.99 -13.89 8.52
CA GLU A 136 1.86 -14.91 7.94
C GLU A 136 1.17 -15.62 6.77
N ALA A 137 1.94 -15.91 5.73
CA ALA A 137 1.54 -16.85 4.70
C ALA A 137 1.50 -18.26 5.32
N GLY A 138 0.33 -18.88 5.41
CA GLY A 138 0.23 -20.28 5.81
C GLY A 138 1.11 -21.17 4.92
N LYS A 139 1.85 -22.10 5.53
CA LYS A 139 2.56 -23.17 4.81
C LYS A 139 1.60 -24.12 4.11
#